data_AF-A0A847L5F0-F1
#
_entry.id   AF-A0A847L5F0-F1
#
_cell.length_a   1.000
_cell.length_b   1.000
_cell.length_c   1.000
_cell.angle_alpha   90.00
_cell.angle_beta   90.00
_cell.angle_gamma   90.00
#
_symmetry.space_group_name_H-M   'P 1'
#
loop_
_entity.id
_entity.type
_entity.pdbx_description
1 polymer ?
#
loop_
_entity_poly.entity_id
_entity_poly.type
_entity_poly.pdbx_seq_one_letter_code
_entity_poly.pdbx_strand_id
1 'polypeptide(L)'
;MKKQHFLLLALFATIMIFASCSGGTSAKEVKLKNQEDSLNYALGIINGEGIKASYFQNDSTTENLSKLLKAADKAFKSSNKDELFNYGKQVGGMLKQQKKTGLMFDSTLVFNEALVIQGLVNGLKSFNEGMTGEEAQMYLQTTMQKRQEMNMPSAPAEEDELKNDSIEQAALPDSANVK
;
A
#
# COMPACT_ATOMS: atom_id res chain seq x y z
N MET A 1 2.23 20.39 -16.41
CA MET A 1 1.08 19.67 -17.01
C MET A 1 1.48 18.48 -17.88
N LYS A 2 2.38 18.58 -18.88
CA LYS A 2 2.75 17.42 -19.74
C LYS A 2 3.24 16.16 -18.99
N LYS A 3 4.12 16.30 -17.99
CA LYS A 3 4.70 15.16 -17.24
C LYS A 3 3.68 14.33 -16.44
N GLN A 4 2.58 14.95 -15.99
CA GLN A 4 1.55 14.28 -15.19
C GLN A 4 0.68 13.35 -16.05
N HIS A 5 0.39 13.76 -17.28
CA HIS A 5 -0.37 12.92 -18.23
C HIS A 5 0.42 11.67 -18.66
N PHE A 6 1.76 11.73 -18.70
CA PHE A 6 2.59 10.56 -19.02
C PHE A 6 2.68 9.54 -17.89
N LEU A 7 2.76 9.98 -16.63
CA LEU A 7 2.73 9.08 -15.46
C LEU A 7 1.42 8.29 -15.41
N LEU A 8 0.31 8.98 -15.66
CA LEU A 8 -1.01 8.39 -15.75
C LEU A 8 -1.07 7.29 -16.83
N LEU A 9 -0.61 7.62 -18.03
CA LEU A 9 -0.62 6.72 -19.19
C LEU A 9 0.25 5.48 -18.93
N ALA A 10 1.37 5.64 -18.23
CA ALA A 10 2.25 4.54 -17.85
C ALA A 10 1.70 3.65 -16.73
N LEU A 11 0.89 4.19 -15.84
CA LEU A 11 0.19 3.35 -14.88
C LEU A 11 -0.89 2.51 -15.58
N PHE A 12 -1.60 3.11 -16.54
CA PHE A 12 -2.53 2.37 -17.39
C PHE A 12 -1.85 1.27 -18.21
N ALA A 13 -0.61 1.49 -18.67
CA ALA A 13 0.22 0.46 -19.29
C ALA A 13 0.27 -0.85 -18.54
N THR A 14 0.50 -0.71 -17.25
CA THR A 14 0.76 -1.80 -16.33
C THR A 14 -0.49 -2.65 -16.26
N ILE A 15 -1.65 -2.01 -16.04
CA ILE A 15 -2.97 -2.65 -16.09
C ILE A 15 -3.17 -3.46 -17.39
N MET A 16 -2.77 -2.92 -18.55
CA MET A 16 -2.98 -3.60 -19.85
C MET A 16 -2.07 -4.81 -20.05
N ILE A 17 -0.79 -4.70 -19.69
CA ILE A 17 0.17 -5.82 -19.75
C ILE A 17 -0.35 -6.99 -18.93
N PHE A 18 -0.87 -6.72 -17.73
CA PHE A 18 -1.41 -7.76 -16.86
C PHE A 18 -2.77 -8.30 -17.33
N ALA A 19 -3.64 -7.44 -17.89
CA ALA A 19 -4.87 -7.90 -18.51
C ALA A 19 -4.64 -8.94 -19.63
N SER A 20 -3.50 -8.85 -20.33
CA SER A 20 -3.09 -9.81 -21.36
C SER A 20 -2.61 -11.16 -20.82
N CYS A 21 -2.21 -11.24 -19.55
CA CYS A 21 -1.76 -12.50 -18.92
C CYS A 21 -2.79 -13.12 -17.97
N SER A 22 -3.73 -12.36 -17.39
CA SER A 22 -4.63 -12.85 -16.33
C SER A 22 -6.12 -12.49 -16.47
N GLY A 23 -6.60 -12.11 -17.66
CA GLY A 23 -8.04 -12.10 -17.95
C GLY A 23 -8.77 -10.76 -17.72
N GLY A 24 -8.20 -9.67 -18.23
CA GLY A 24 -8.97 -8.46 -18.57
C GLY A 24 -8.89 -7.29 -17.58
N THR A 25 -9.18 -6.09 -18.11
CA THR A 25 -9.29 -4.82 -17.39
C THR A 25 -10.71 -4.57 -16.87
N SER A 26 -11.50 -5.62 -16.70
CA SER A 26 -12.86 -5.50 -16.18
C SER A 26 -12.84 -5.22 -14.68
N ALA A 27 -13.77 -4.37 -14.25
CA ALA A 27 -14.10 -4.34 -12.83
C ALA A 27 -14.78 -5.66 -12.47
N LYS A 28 -14.42 -6.22 -11.32
CA LYS A 28 -15.01 -7.48 -10.81
C LYS A 28 -14.76 -7.65 -9.32
N GLU A 29 -15.63 -8.40 -8.68
CA GLU A 29 -15.43 -8.85 -7.30
C GLU A 29 -14.18 -9.74 -7.18
N VAL A 30 -13.53 -9.70 -6.01
CA VAL A 30 -12.35 -10.50 -5.69
C VAL A 30 -12.58 -11.28 -4.41
N LYS A 31 -12.10 -12.54 -4.39
CA LYS A 31 -12.06 -13.33 -3.16
C LYS A 31 -10.78 -13.02 -2.38
N LEU A 32 -10.91 -12.36 -1.24
CA LEU A 32 -9.81 -12.01 -0.34
C LEU A 32 -9.73 -13.05 0.77
N LYS A 33 -8.62 -13.79 0.88
CA LYS A 33 -8.53 -14.95 1.78
C LYS A 33 -7.95 -14.61 3.15
N ASN A 34 -7.15 -13.54 3.23
CA ASN A 34 -6.43 -13.16 4.43
C ASN A 34 -6.18 -11.64 4.45
N GLN A 35 -5.53 -11.16 5.51
CA GLN A 35 -5.21 -9.74 5.68
C GLN A 35 -4.28 -9.19 4.59
N GLU A 36 -3.33 -9.99 4.12
CA GLU A 36 -2.39 -9.56 3.07
C GLU A 36 -3.09 -9.39 1.73
N ASP A 37 -4.01 -10.29 1.37
CA ASP A 37 -4.84 -10.16 0.18
C ASP A 37 -5.64 -8.85 0.22
N SER A 38 -6.27 -8.56 1.37
CA SER A 38 -7.01 -7.32 1.58
C SER A 38 -6.12 -6.08 1.52
N LEU A 39 -4.90 -6.12 2.08
CA LEU A 39 -3.93 -5.02 1.98
C LEU A 39 -3.50 -4.74 0.53
N ASN A 40 -3.19 -5.79 -0.23
CA ASN A 40 -2.82 -5.65 -1.65
C ASN A 40 -3.98 -5.05 -2.45
N TYR A 41 -5.20 -5.56 -2.26
CA TYR A 41 -6.38 -5.06 -2.94
C TYR A 41 -6.73 -3.62 -2.55
N ALA A 42 -6.68 -3.30 -1.25
CA ALA A 42 -6.90 -1.94 -0.72
C ALA A 42 -5.90 -0.93 -1.31
N LEU A 43 -4.61 -1.30 -1.38
CA LEU A 43 -3.59 -0.47 -2.00
C LEU A 43 -3.93 -0.18 -3.46
N GLY A 44 -4.40 -1.18 -4.20
CA GLY A 44 -4.90 -1.01 -5.55
C GLY A 44 -6.03 0.03 -5.62
N ILE A 45 -7.10 -0.18 -4.83
CA ILE A 45 -8.29 0.70 -4.79
C ILE A 45 -7.90 2.14 -4.54
N ILE A 46 -7.12 2.42 -3.49
CA ILE A 46 -6.68 3.77 -3.09
C ILE A 46 -5.95 4.46 -4.25
N ASN A 47 -5.01 3.77 -4.90
CA ASN A 47 -4.29 4.34 -6.04
C ASN A 47 -5.22 4.58 -7.24
N GLY A 48 -6.16 3.66 -7.50
CA GLY A 48 -7.12 3.79 -8.60
C GLY A 48 -8.08 4.96 -8.43
N GLU A 49 -8.61 5.14 -7.23
CA GLU A 49 -9.48 6.27 -6.91
C GLU A 49 -8.72 7.59 -6.91
N GLY A 50 -7.50 7.64 -6.36
CA GLY A 50 -6.67 8.85 -6.40
C GLY A 50 -6.40 9.32 -7.84
N ILE A 51 -6.19 8.38 -8.76
CA ILE A 51 -6.07 8.66 -10.19
C ILE A 51 -7.38 9.16 -10.78
N LYS A 52 -8.49 8.48 -10.47
CA LYS A 52 -9.82 8.89 -10.94
C LYS A 52 -10.11 10.32 -10.50
N ALA A 53 -9.93 10.64 -9.22
CA ALA A 53 -10.13 11.96 -8.66
C ALA A 53 -9.23 13.01 -9.33
N SER A 54 -7.98 12.66 -9.64
CA SER A 54 -7.02 13.62 -10.22
C SER A 54 -7.25 13.91 -11.70
N TYR A 55 -7.72 12.94 -12.48
CA TYR A 55 -7.72 13.03 -13.95
C TYR A 55 -9.08 12.80 -14.61
N PHE A 56 -10.03 12.21 -13.90
CA PHE A 56 -11.34 11.81 -14.40
C PHE A 56 -12.49 12.31 -13.51
N GLN A 57 -12.26 13.35 -12.70
CA GLN A 57 -13.27 13.95 -11.81
C GLN A 57 -14.59 14.29 -12.51
N ASN A 58 -14.54 14.67 -13.79
CA ASN A 58 -15.71 15.05 -14.58
C ASN A 58 -16.24 13.91 -15.49
N ASP A 59 -15.66 12.71 -15.42
CA ASP A 59 -16.05 11.55 -16.23
C ASP A 59 -17.10 10.70 -15.49
N SER A 60 -18.28 11.27 -15.26
CA SER A 60 -19.36 10.64 -14.49
C SER A 60 -19.88 9.35 -15.10
N THR A 61 -19.72 9.16 -16.42
CA THR A 61 -20.16 7.97 -17.16
C THR A 61 -19.05 6.92 -17.32
N THR A 62 -17.83 7.18 -16.85
CA THR A 62 -16.62 6.35 -17.08
C THR A 62 -16.27 6.15 -18.56
N GLU A 63 -16.87 6.94 -19.46
CA GLU A 63 -16.72 6.76 -20.90
C GLU A 63 -15.32 7.18 -21.36
N ASN A 64 -14.80 8.30 -20.85
CA ASN A 64 -13.47 8.78 -21.21
C ASN A 64 -12.37 7.88 -20.65
N LEU A 65 -12.53 7.40 -19.42
CA LEU A 65 -11.67 6.38 -18.82
C LEU A 65 -11.68 5.09 -19.65
N SER A 66 -12.86 4.62 -20.07
CA SER A 66 -13.00 3.42 -20.89
C SER A 66 -12.33 3.58 -22.26
N LYS A 67 -12.48 4.75 -22.90
CA LYS A 67 -11.79 5.07 -24.16
C LYS A 67 -10.27 5.11 -23.97
N LEU A 68 -9.79 5.71 -22.88
CA LEU A 68 -8.37 5.77 -22.57
C LEU A 68 -7.78 4.38 -22.31
N LEU A 69 -8.44 3.54 -21.51
CA LEU A 69 -8.02 2.16 -21.26
C LEU A 69 -7.92 1.36 -22.57
N LYS A 70 -8.92 1.47 -23.45
CA LYS A 70 -8.90 0.82 -24.77
C LYS A 70 -7.79 1.36 -25.67
N ALA A 71 -7.53 2.67 -25.65
CA ALA A 71 -6.46 3.28 -26.44
C ALA A 71 -5.08 2.85 -25.92
N ALA A 72 -4.90 2.81 -24.60
CA ALA A 72 -3.71 2.28 -23.96
C ALA A 72 -3.47 0.81 -24.37
N ASP A 73 -4.49 -0.06 -24.35
CA ASP A 73 -4.38 -1.47 -24.80
C ASP A 73 -3.70 -1.58 -26.16
N LYS A 74 -4.22 -0.79 -27.12
CA LYS A 74 -3.80 -0.81 -28.51
C LYS A 74 -2.39 -0.28 -28.67
N ALA A 75 -2.05 0.80 -27.95
CA ALA A 75 -0.71 1.35 -27.93
C ALA A 75 0.31 0.36 -27.36
N PHE A 76 -0.03 -0.36 -26.27
CA PHE A 76 0.85 -1.36 -25.66
C PHE A 76 1.09 -2.60 -26.51
N LYS A 77 0.13 -2.97 -27.35
CA LYS A 77 0.28 -4.05 -28.32
C LYS A 77 1.14 -3.65 -29.52
N SER A 78 1.48 -2.37 -29.67
CA SER A 78 2.42 -1.90 -30.69
C SER A 78 3.87 -2.11 -30.23
N SER A 79 4.80 -2.34 -31.16
CA SER A 79 6.22 -2.55 -30.87
C SER A 79 7.01 -1.26 -30.56
N ASN A 80 6.31 -0.16 -30.27
CA ASN A 80 6.94 1.15 -30.05
C ASN A 80 7.59 1.22 -28.66
N LYS A 81 8.82 1.75 -28.60
CA LYS A 81 9.62 1.95 -27.38
C LYS A 81 9.69 3.44 -27.01
N ASP A 82 8.53 4.08 -27.00
CA ASP A 82 8.39 5.51 -26.70
C ASP A 82 8.59 5.83 -25.21
N GLU A 83 8.40 7.09 -24.83
CA GLU A 83 8.49 7.56 -23.44
C GLU A 83 7.55 6.76 -22.51
N LEU A 84 6.38 6.37 -23.02
CA LEU A 84 5.40 5.58 -22.31
C LEU A 84 5.92 4.16 -22.00
N PHE A 85 6.63 3.52 -22.93
CA PHE A 85 7.33 2.25 -22.67
C PHE A 85 8.36 2.36 -21.53
N ASN A 86 9.13 3.46 -21.49
CA ASN A 86 10.14 3.67 -20.45
C ASN A 86 9.52 3.89 -19.06
N TYR A 87 8.39 4.61 -18.97
CA TYR A 87 7.66 4.71 -17.72
C TYR A 87 7.02 3.38 -17.31
N GLY A 88 6.47 2.62 -18.26
CA GLY A 88 6.00 1.25 -18.00
C GLY A 88 7.10 0.37 -17.41
N LYS A 89 8.35 0.50 -17.87
CA LYS A 89 9.51 -0.15 -17.25
C LYS A 89 9.78 0.33 -15.83
N GLN A 90 9.62 1.62 -15.53
CA GLN A 90 9.82 2.14 -14.17
C GLN A 90 8.76 1.58 -13.21
N VAL A 91 7.48 1.62 -13.61
CA VAL A 91 6.37 1.07 -12.81
C VAL A 91 6.55 -0.44 -12.63
N GLY A 92 6.80 -1.18 -13.71
CA GLY A 92 7.09 -2.62 -13.63
C GLY A 92 8.35 -2.94 -12.80
N GLY A 93 9.35 -2.07 -12.83
CA GLY A 93 10.52 -2.14 -11.95
C GLY A 93 10.17 -1.98 -10.48
N MET A 94 9.29 -1.03 -10.14
CA MET A 94 8.78 -0.84 -8.77
C MET A 94 7.97 -2.04 -8.29
N LEU A 95 7.07 -2.58 -9.13
CA LEU A 95 6.29 -3.78 -8.79
C LEU A 95 7.21 -4.99 -8.60
N LYS A 96 8.21 -5.17 -9.47
CA LYS A 96 9.23 -6.20 -9.33
C LYS A 96 10.01 -6.03 -8.03
N GLN A 97 10.31 -4.80 -7.63
CA GLN A 97 10.98 -4.53 -6.37
C GLN A 97 10.10 -4.91 -5.19
N GLN A 98 8.83 -4.50 -5.15
CA GLN A 98 7.89 -4.93 -4.09
C GLN A 98 7.71 -6.46 -4.05
N LYS A 99 7.67 -7.13 -5.21
CA LYS A 99 7.66 -8.59 -5.25
C LYS A 99 8.90 -9.22 -4.61
N LYS A 100 10.05 -8.55 -4.70
CA LYS A 100 11.32 -9.01 -4.10
C LYS A 100 11.42 -8.67 -2.61
N THR A 101 10.99 -7.47 -2.23
CA THR A 101 11.20 -6.92 -0.87
C THR A 101 9.99 -7.06 0.04
N GLY A 102 8.86 -7.50 -0.49
CA GLY A 102 7.56 -7.47 0.17
C GLY A 102 6.75 -6.19 -0.14
N LEU A 103 5.46 -6.27 0.14
CA LEU A 103 4.48 -5.19 -0.08
C LEU A 103 4.91 -3.94 0.71
N MET A 104 4.86 -2.77 0.07
CA MET A 104 5.32 -1.50 0.67
C MET A 104 6.77 -1.54 1.19
N PHE A 105 7.60 -2.41 0.61
CA PHE A 105 8.99 -2.67 1.04
C PHE A 105 9.14 -3.29 2.43
N ASP A 106 8.07 -3.87 2.98
CA ASP A 106 8.08 -4.66 4.22
C ASP A 106 8.14 -6.15 3.88
N SER A 107 9.26 -6.80 4.20
CA SER A 107 9.49 -8.21 3.87
C SER A 107 8.58 -9.20 4.59
N THR A 108 7.86 -8.74 5.63
CA THR A 108 6.88 -9.57 6.35
C THR A 108 5.48 -9.51 5.72
N LEU A 109 5.30 -8.73 4.65
CA LEU A 109 4.07 -8.65 3.88
C LEU A 109 4.28 -9.16 2.45
N VAL A 110 3.52 -10.16 2.04
CA VAL A 110 3.62 -10.72 0.69
C VAL A 110 2.94 -9.81 -0.33
N PHE A 111 3.67 -9.41 -1.36
CA PHE A 111 3.13 -8.66 -2.49
C PHE A 111 2.35 -9.58 -3.45
N ASN A 112 1.08 -9.30 -3.65
CA ASN A 112 0.19 -9.97 -4.58
C ASN A 112 -0.18 -9.03 -5.73
N GLU A 113 0.62 -9.12 -6.79
CA GLU A 113 0.50 -8.32 -8.01
C GLU A 113 -0.92 -8.31 -8.59
N ALA A 114 -1.56 -9.48 -8.70
CA ALA A 114 -2.89 -9.61 -9.29
C ALA A 114 -3.95 -8.86 -8.48
N LEU A 115 -3.87 -8.88 -7.15
CA LEU A 115 -4.82 -8.17 -6.29
C LEU A 115 -4.60 -6.66 -6.32
N VAL A 116 -3.34 -6.19 -6.34
CA VAL A 116 -3.04 -4.76 -6.48
C VAL A 116 -3.60 -4.21 -7.80
N ILE A 117 -3.39 -4.94 -8.90
CA ILE A 117 -3.87 -4.52 -10.22
C ILE A 117 -5.40 -4.57 -10.28
N GLN A 118 -6.03 -5.61 -9.70
CA GLN A 118 -7.49 -5.69 -9.71
C GLN A 118 -8.11 -4.58 -8.84
N GLY A 119 -7.52 -4.27 -7.68
CA GLY A 119 -7.93 -3.13 -6.86
C GLY A 119 -7.77 -1.82 -7.63
N LEU A 120 -6.66 -1.63 -8.34
CA LEU A 120 -6.42 -0.46 -9.17
C LEU A 120 -7.50 -0.28 -10.26
N VAL A 121 -7.85 -1.35 -10.97
CA VAL A 121 -8.92 -1.34 -11.97
C VAL A 121 -10.28 -1.03 -11.35
N ASN A 122 -10.58 -1.63 -10.21
CA ASN A 122 -11.85 -1.43 -9.51
C ASN A 122 -11.98 0.02 -9.00
N GLY A 123 -10.92 0.58 -8.41
CA GLY A 123 -10.90 1.96 -7.94
C GLY A 123 -11.05 2.98 -9.08
N LEU A 124 -10.34 2.75 -10.19
CA LEU A 124 -10.50 3.57 -11.41
C LEU A 124 -11.95 3.59 -11.91
N LYS A 125 -12.65 2.45 -11.82
CA LYS A 125 -14.02 2.30 -12.29
C LYS A 125 -15.07 2.63 -11.24
N SER A 126 -14.68 3.00 -10.01
CA SER A 126 -15.56 3.13 -8.85
C SER A 126 -16.48 1.92 -8.67
N PHE A 127 -15.89 0.73 -8.79
CA PHE A 127 -16.60 -0.52 -8.57
C PHE A 127 -16.89 -0.69 -7.07
N ASN A 128 -18.17 -0.79 -6.71
CA ASN A 128 -18.65 -0.75 -5.33
C ASN A 128 -19.19 -2.10 -4.81
N GLU A 129 -19.13 -3.17 -5.61
CA GLU A 129 -19.50 -4.54 -5.16
C GLU A 129 -18.32 -5.24 -4.46
N GLY A 130 -17.49 -4.48 -3.75
CA GLY A 130 -16.31 -4.94 -3.02
C GLY A 130 -15.86 -3.86 -2.03
N MET A 131 -14.58 -3.82 -1.67
CA MET A 131 -14.04 -2.75 -0.83
C MET A 131 -14.17 -1.39 -1.55
N THR A 132 -14.90 -0.46 -0.95
CA THR A 132 -14.96 0.95 -1.38
C THR A 132 -13.65 1.67 -1.10
N GLY A 133 -13.45 2.85 -1.68
CA GLY A 133 -12.33 3.73 -1.37
C GLY A 133 -12.12 4.03 0.11
N GLU A 134 -13.20 4.43 0.79
CA GLU A 134 -13.18 4.76 2.21
C GLU A 134 -12.85 3.53 3.06
N GLU A 135 -13.44 2.38 2.75
CA GLU A 135 -13.10 1.12 3.43
C GLU A 135 -11.64 0.73 3.18
N ALA A 136 -11.12 0.92 1.96
CA ALA A 136 -9.73 0.64 1.63
C ALA A 136 -8.77 1.53 2.41
N GLN A 137 -9.06 2.84 2.46
CA GLN A 137 -8.27 3.81 3.21
C GLN A 137 -8.26 3.46 4.71
N MET A 138 -9.44 3.18 5.28
CA MET A 138 -9.60 2.80 6.68
C MET A 138 -8.89 1.47 6.99
N TYR A 139 -9.04 0.48 6.12
CA TYR A 139 -8.42 -0.82 6.28
C TYR A 139 -6.89 -0.73 6.27
N LEU A 140 -6.34 0.04 5.32
CA LEU A 140 -4.91 0.28 5.24
C LEU A 140 -4.40 0.98 6.51
N GLN A 141 -5.04 2.08 6.92
CA GLN A 141 -4.64 2.85 8.10
C GLN A 141 -4.66 2.00 9.37
N THR A 142 -5.78 1.33 9.63
CA THR A 142 -5.95 0.51 10.85
C THR A 142 -5.01 -0.69 10.87
N THR A 143 -4.77 -1.33 9.72
CA THR A 143 -3.81 -2.43 9.61
C THR A 143 -2.39 -1.95 9.87
N MET A 144 -1.97 -0.85 9.26
CA MET A 144 -0.62 -0.32 9.47
C MET A 144 -0.39 0.17 10.90
N GLN A 145 -1.39 0.78 11.53
CA GLN A 145 -1.32 1.17 12.94
C GLN A 145 -1.11 -0.05 13.85
N LYS A 146 -1.94 -1.09 13.72
CA LYS A 146 -1.78 -2.33 14.51
C LYS A 146 -0.42 -2.97 14.31
N ARG A 147 0.09 -2.96 13.08
CA ARG A 147 1.44 -3.48 12.78
C ARG A 147 2.54 -2.66 13.43
N GLN A 148 2.40 -1.34 13.44
CA GLN A 148 3.35 -0.48 14.14
C GLN A 148 3.34 -0.74 15.65
N GLU A 149 2.16 -0.94 16.25
CA GLU A 149 2.00 -1.30 17.67
C GLU A 149 2.67 -2.65 17.99
N MET A 150 2.49 -3.67 17.14
CA MET A 150 3.15 -4.97 17.30
C MET A 150 4.68 -4.92 17.11
N ASN A 151 5.17 -3.97 16.32
CA ASN A 151 6.59 -3.79 16.02
C ASN A 151 7.28 -2.75 16.92
N MET A 152 6.56 -2.15 17.87
CA MET A 152 7.21 -1.35 18.91
C MET A 152 7.96 -2.29 19.85
N PRO A 153 9.24 -2.02 20.16
CA PRO A 153 9.93 -2.78 21.20
C PRO A 153 9.12 -2.64 22.50
N SER A 154 8.85 -3.76 23.16
CA SER A 154 8.29 -3.76 24.51
C SER A 154 9.14 -2.82 25.37
N ALA A 155 8.51 -1.90 26.09
CA ALA A 155 9.21 -1.10 27.10
C ALA A 155 10.05 -2.05 27.96
N PRO A 156 11.32 -1.74 28.26
CA PRO A 156 12.10 -2.58 29.17
C PRO A 156 11.27 -2.73 30.44
N ALA A 157 11.04 -3.99 30.85
CA ALA A 157 10.35 -4.25 32.10
C ALA A 157 11.08 -3.47 33.20
N GLU A 158 10.37 -2.57 33.88
CA GLU A 158 10.84 -1.94 35.12
C GLU A 158 10.87 -3.02 36.21
N GLU A 159 11.83 -3.94 36.13
CA GLU A 159 12.17 -4.86 37.20
C GLU A 159 13.66 -4.66 37.50
N ASP A 160 13.97 -3.74 38.43
CA ASP A 160 15.06 -3.83 39.44
C ASP A 160 15.57 -2.48 40.05
N GLU A 161 14.78 -1.40 40.10
CA GLU A 161 15.18 -0.18 40.85
C GLU A 161 14.54 -0.03 42.26
N LEU A 162 13.93 -1.07 42.82
CA LEU A 162 13.34 -1.04 44.17
C LEU A 162 13.95 -2.10 45.10
N LYS A 163 15.28 -2.23 45.16
CA LYS A 163 15.94 -3.04 46.21
C LYS A 163 17.17 -2.41 46.88
N ASN A 164 17.59 -1.19 46.50
CA ASN A 164 18.79 -0.59 47.08
C ASN A 164 18.53 0.43 48.21
N ASP A 165 17.30 0.93 48.38
CA ASP A 165 17.01 1.99 49.38
C ASP A 165 16.76 1.46 50.80
N SER A 166 16.76 0.15 51.03
CA SER A 166 16.47 -0.43 52.36
C SER A 166 17.71 -0.81 53.19
N ILE A 167 18.93 -0.60 52.70
CA ILE A 167 20.16 -0.98 53.42
C ILE A 167 20.89 0.24 54.03
N GLU A 168 20.59 1.47 53.61
CA GLU A 168 21.29 2.69 54.08
C GLU A 168 20.52 3.51 55.13
N GLN A 169 19.80 2.85 56.05
CA GLN A 169 19.26 3.51 57.26
C GLN A 169 19.58 2.78 58.58
N ALA A 170 20.44 1.77 58.56
CA ALA A 170 20.84 1.03 59.76
C ALA A 170 22.35 1.12 60.03
N ALA A 171 22.90 2.34 60.13
CA ALA A 171 24.22 2.55 60.73
C ALA A 171 24.40 4.01 61.19
N LEU A 172 23.81 4.37 62.32
CA LEU A 172 24.33 5.49 63.13
C LEU A 172 25.34 4.90 64.13
N PRO A 173 26.63 5.24 64.05
CA PRO A 173 27.57 4.89 65.10
C PRO A 173 27.30 5.73 66.35
N ASP A 174 27.18 5.00 67.46
CA ASP A 174 27.23 5.49 68.83
C ASP A 174 28.55 6.25 69.06
N SER A 175 28.47 7.55 69.34
CA SER A 175 29.61 8.32 69.83
C SER A 175 29.23 9.06 71.10
N ALA A 176 29.77 8.51 72.18
CA ALA A 176 29.76 8.98 73.55
C ALA A 176 30.13 10.46 73.78
N ASN A 177 29.76 10.88 75.01
CA ASN A 177 30.32 11.90 75.89
C ASN A 177 29.72 13.30 75.89
N VAL A 178 28.97 13.61 76.97
CA VAL A 178 29.24 14.77 77.85
C VAL A 178 28.81 14.46 79.31
N LYS A 179 29.83 14.44 80.19
CA LYS A 179 29.88 14.60 81.66
C LYS A 179 29.36 13.50 82.60
#